data_AF-A0A397SX91-F1
#
_entry.id   AF-A0A397SX91-F1
#
_cell.length_a   1.000
_cell.length_b   1.000
_cell.length_c   1.000
_cell.angle_alpha   90.00
_cell.angle_beta   90.00
_cell.angle_gamma   90.00
#
_symmetry.space_group_name_H-M   'P 1'
#
loop_
_entity.id
_entity.type
_entity.pdbx_description
1 polymer ?
#
loop_
_entity_poly.entity_id
_entity_poly.type
_entity_poly.pdbx_seq_one_letter_code
_entity_poly.pdbx_strand_id
1 'polypeptide(L)'
;MWCNSCQIQEVENNFKNWTGENEEIGYFIQQTQLKAKDFDQFIQWMPYEGFDHIKKIGQGGFAKVYEAIWCDGPIWNWNSKSKKWESNDSCKVALKVLEGSKDSTKFLEEISAYVECAALSVQKQTILRCYGISQDPETQDYIMVLEYMPNGNIRRFLEQNSMKCDWPMRISILKDILHGLLTIHKRDLIHRNLHTGNILMRNNFNGRESKIAIADLGQSGPPYFTPENELYGVLPYIAPEVLRGNAYTQASDIYSLGMIMYELISGVPPFSNRAHDQTLMFDICNGLRPEIKNIDKLANNFIKILQKCWDPNPFNRPLAYDLFLFDNYGELNVKNDELFEFKYEIHPGAIYTSRELSIYTQYLLRDEDEDEVIEWRTEKRLELSGR
;
A
#
# COMPACT_ATOMS: atom_id res chain seq x y z
N MET A 1 -24.51 11.38 -14.15
CA MET A 1 -23.29 12.19 -14.09
C MET A 1 -23.15 12.70 -12.66
N TRP A 2 -21.95 12.61 -12.07
CA TRP A 2 -21.66 13.13 -10.73
C TRP A 2 -21.97 14.64 -10.66
N CYS A 3 -22.59 15.10 -9.57
CA CYS A 3 -22.99 16.50 -9.39
C CYS A 3 -22.36 17.11 -8.13
N ASN A 4 -21.26 17.85 -8.29
CA ASN A 4 -20.56 18.48 -7.17
C ASN A 4 -21.43 19.51 -6.42
N SER A 5 -22.21 20.33 -7.12
CA SER A 5 -23.08 21.31 -6.46
C SER A 5 -24.22 20.67 -5.68
N CYS A 6 -24.78 19.58 -6.20
CA CYS A 6 -25.83 18.80 -5.53
C CYS A 6 -25.28 18.13 -4.26
N GLN A 7 -24.06 17.58 -4.34
CA GLN A 7 -23.34 17.05 -3.20
C GLN A 7 -23.13 18.10 -2.11
N ILE A 8 -22.57 19.26 -2.46
CA ILE A 8 -22.32 20.33 -1.48
C ILE A 8 -23.63 20.72 -0.77
N GLN A 9 -24.71 20.90 -1.54
CA GLN A 9 -26.01 21.24 -0.98
C GLN A 9 -26.57 20.15 -0.05
N GLU A 10 -26.41 18.87 -0.40
CA GLU A 10 -26.85 17.74 0.41
C GLU A 10 -26.05 17.64 1.71
N VAL A 11 -24.72 17.79 1.63
CA VAL A 11 -23.80 17.78 2.79
C VAL A 11 -24.13 18.93 3.75
N GLU A 12 -24.37 20.14 3.23
CA GLU A 12 -24.77 21.31 4.03
C GLU A 12 -26.15 21.12 4.71
N ASN A 13 -27.10 20.47 4.03
CA ASN A 13 -28.42 20.20 4.58
C ASN A 13 -28.40 19.12 5.66
N ASN A 14 -27.69 18.02 5.43
CA ASN A 14 -27.59 16.90 6.37
C ASN A 14 -26.82 17.27 7.63
N PHE A 15 -25.88 18.22 7.56
CA PHE A 15 -25.14 18.71 8.72
C PHE A 15 -26.03 19.34 9.79
N LYS A 16 -27.13 20.02 9.41
CA LYS A 16 -28.08 20.58 10.38
C LYS A 16 -28.75 19.52 11.26
N ASN A 17 -28.73 18.27 10.81
CA ASN A 17 -29.35 17.13 11.46
C ASN A 17 -28.31 16.13 12.01
N TRP A 18 -27.01 16.42 11.92
CA TRP A 18 -25.96 15.52 12.41
C TRP A 18 -25.90 15.57 13.95
N THR A 19 -26.38 14.51 14.60
CA THR A 19 -26.34 14.34 16.06
C THR A 19 -25.36 13.24 16.50
N GLY A 20 -24.38 12.90 15.65
CA GLY A 20 -23.48 11.78 15.87
C GLY A 20 -22.56 11.96 17.08
N GLU A 21 -22.22 10.84 17.73
CA GLU A 21 -21.50 10.78 19.01
C GLU A 21 -20.01 11.23 18.97
N ASN A 22 -19.45 11.55 17.79
CA ASN A 22 -18.10 12.13 17.65
C ASN A 22 -18.05 13.27 16.59
N GLU A 23 -17.89 14.52 17.06
CA GLU A 23 -17.80 15.73 16.24
C GLU A 23 -16.60 15.73 15.27
N GLU A 24 -15.47 15.12 15.66
CA GLU A 24 -14.24 15.09 14.85
C GLU A 24 -14.41 14.23 13.60
N ILE A 25 -14.95 13.01 13.76
CA ILE A 25 -15.22 12.11 12.63
C ILE A 25 -16.25 12.73 11.68
N GLY A 26 -17.31 13.31 12.24
CA GLY A 26 -18.34 13.99 11.45
C GLY A 26 -17.76 15.14 10.62
N TYR A 27 -16.91 15.97 11.24
CA TYR A 27 -16.21 17.05 10.56
C TYR A 27 -15.26 16.52 9.47
N PHE A 28 -14.48 15.48 9.75
CA PHE A 28 -13.59 14.87 8.76
C PHE A 28 -14.35 14.34 7.53
N ILE A 29 -15.42 13.56 7.75
CA ILE A 29 -16.27 13.05 6.66
C ILE A 29 -16.84 14.22 5.85
N GLN A 30 -17.31 15.27 6.49
CA GLN A 30 -17.80 16.44 5.78
C GLN A 30 -16.73 17.09 4.90
N GLN A 31 -15.52 17.30 5.43
CA GLN A 31 -14.44 17.94 4.69
C GLN A 31 -14.02 17.12 3.46
N THR A 32 -13.99 15.81 3.57
CA THR A 32 -13.70 14.91 2.44
C THR A 32 -14.83 14.95 1.41
N GLN A 33 -16.10 14.89 1.84
CA GLN A 33 -17.26 14.99 0.95
C GLN A 33 -17.31 16.33 0.22
N LEU A 34 -17.01 17.46 0.87
CA LEU A 34 -16.98 18.77 0.20
C LEU A 34 -15.87 18.88 -0.87
N LYS A 35 -14.76 18.16 -0.68
CA LYS A 35 -13.62 18.13 -1.62
C LYS A 35 -13.76 17.08 -2.72
N ALA A 36 -14.65 16.10 -2.56
CA ALA A 36 -14.82 14.98 -3.48
C ALA A 36 -15.26 15.47 -4.88
N LYS A 37 -14.49 15.08 -5.90
CA LYS A 37 -14.74 15.42 -7.31
C LYS A 37 -15.37 14.27 -8.10
N ASP A 38 -15.38 13.07 -7.54
CA ASP A 38 -15.94 11.85 -8.13
C ASP A 38 -16.37 10.89 -6.99
N PHE A 39 -17.12 9.84 -7.32
CA PHE A 39 -17.71 8.93 -6.34
C PHE A 39 -16.69 8.09 -5.55
N ASP A 40 -15.48 7.93 -6.07
CA ASP A 40 -14.39 7.16 -5.45
C ASP A 40 -13.70 7.93 -4.31
N GLN A 41 -13.87 9.25 -4.25
CA GLN A 41 -13.40 10.12 -3.17
C GLN A 41 -14.46 10.36 -2.10
N PHE A 42 -15.71 9.98 -2.37
CA PHE A 42 -16.81 10.19 -1.44
C PHE A 42 -16.78 9.10 -0.36
N ILE A 43 -16.41 9.50 0.85
CA ILE A 43 -16.53 8.66 2.05
C ILE A 43 -17.76 9.06 2.86
N GLN A 44 -18.32 8.12 3.59
CA GLN A 44 -19.51 8.36 4.42
C GLN A 44 -19.43 7.63 5.75
N TRP A 45 -20.27 8.06 6.69
CA TRP A 45 -20.55 7.25 7.87
C TRP A 45 -21.48 6.11 7.50
N MET A 46 -21.17 4.93 7.99
CA MET A 46 -21.85 3.69 7.64
C MET A 46 -22.34 3.03 8.94
N PRO A 47 -23.65 3.06 9.23
CA PRO A 47 -24.21 2.39 10.40
C PRO A 47 -23.82 0.91 10.42
N TYR A 48 -23.39 0.41 11.57
CA TYR A 48 -22.90 -0.96 11.70
C TYR A 48 -23.99 -1.99 11.35
N GLU A 49 -25.26 -1.66 11.63
CA GLU A 49 -26.44 -2.45 11.31
C GLU A 49 -26.66 -2.63 9.79
N GLY A 50 -26.00 -1.80 8.97
CA GLY A 50 -26.01 -1.91 7.51
C GLY A 50 -25.13 -3.03 6.96
N PHE A 51 -24.41 -3.75 7.82
CA PHE A 51 -23.54 -4.88 7.46
C PHE A 51 -24.14 -6.22 7.90
N ASP A 52 -24.21 -7.15 6.94
CA ASP A 52 -24.69 -8.51 7.17
C ASP A 52 -23.59 -9.54 6.86
N HIS A 53 -23.76 -10.78 7.35
CA HIS A 53 -22.84 -11.90 7.12
C HIS A 53 -21.37 -11.60 7.49
N ILE A 54 -21.15 -10.86 8.58
CA ILE A 54 -19.82 -10.46 9.04
C ILE A 54 -18.99 -11.69 9.41
N LYS A 55 -17.83 -11.86 8.77
CA LYS A 55 -16.94 -13.00 8.98
C LYS A 55 -15.48 -12.56 8.98
N LYS A 56 -14.71 -12.98 9.99
CA LYS A 56 -13.28 -12.67 10.08
C LYS A 56 -12.51 -13.37 8.95
N ILE A 57 -11.71 -12.61 8.20
CA ILE A 57 -10.87 -13.11 7.09
C ILE A 57 -9.37 -12.93 7.32
N GLY A 58 -8.97 -12.11 8.30
CA GLY A 58 -7.57 -11.89 8.61
C GLY A 58 -7.35 -11.18 9.94
N GLN A 59 -6.13 -11.26 10.44
CA GLN A 59 -5.64 -10.47 11.57
C GLN A 59 -4.15 -10.19 11.34
N GLY A 60 -3.79 -8.91 11.41
CA GLY A 60 -2.41 -8.44 11.43
C GLY A 60 -1.98 -8.03 12.84
N GLY A 61 -0.83 -7.37 12.96
CA GLY A 61 -0.32 -6.89 14.25
C GLY A 61 -1.18 -5.81 14.90
N PHE A 62 -1.86 -4.98 14.09
CA PHE A 62 -2.59 -3.79 14.57
C PHE A 62 -4.06 -3.74 14.14
N ALA A 63 -4.54 -4.76 13.41
CA ALA A 63 -5.88 -4.73 12.85
C ALA A 63 -6.47 -6.14 12.66
N LYS A 64 -7.78 -6.24 12.85
CA LYS A 64 -8.59 -7.39 12.41
C LYS A 64 -9.34 -7.01 11.15
N VAL A 65 -9.44 -7.95 10.21
CA VAL A 65 -10.17 -7.73 8.95
C VAL A 65 -11.30 -8.73 8.82
N TYR A 66 -12.49 -8.24 8.53
CA TYR A 66 -13.70 -9.02 8.31
C TYR A 66 -14.21 -8.80 6.87
N GLU A 67 -14.83 -9.82 6.28
CA GLU A 67 -15.70 -9.65 5.12
C GLU A 67 -17.14 -9.45 5.59
N ALA A 68 -17.90 -8.59 4.90
CA ALA A 68 -19.31 -8.38 5.15
C ALA A 68 -20.06 -8.05 3.86
N ILE A 69 -21.38 -8.15 3.89
CA ILE A 69 -22.28 -7.65 2.85
C ILE A 69 -22.80 -6.28 3.30
N TRP A 70 -22.53 -5.24 2.52
CA TRP A 70 -23.13 -3.93 2.69
C TRP A 70 -24.41 -3.85 1.85
N CYS A 71 -25.57 -3.76 2.51
CA CYS A 71 -26.88 -3.86 1.86
C CYS A 71 -27.23 -2.68 0.95
N ASP A 72 -26.85 -1.47 1.32
CA ASP A 72 -27.24 -0.25 0.57
C ASP A 72 -26.36 0.00 -0.66
N GLY A 73 -25.16 -0.59 -0.69
CA GLY A 73 -24.19 -0.47 -1.77
C GLY A 73 -23.63 0.95 -1.98
N PRO A 74 -22.52 1.10 -2.74
CA PRO A 74 -21.90 2.40 -2.96
C PRO A 74 -22.76 3.31 -3.84
N ILE A 75 -22.78 4.59 -3.51
CA ILE A 75 -23.29 5.64 -4.38
C ILE A 75 -22.46 5.67 -5.66
N TRP A 76 -23.13 5.77 -6.80
CA TRP A 76 -22.46 5.84 -8.11
C TRP A 76 -22.97 6.98 -9.00
N ASN A 77 -24.16 7.54 -8.75
CA ASN A 77 -24.72 8.57 -9.62
C ASN A 77 -25.72 9.49 -8.91
N TRP A 78 -25.82 10.73 -9.39
CA TRP A 78 -26.89 11.66 -9.01
C TRP A 78 -28.02 11.64 -10.05
N ASN A 79 -29.24 11.37 -9.59
CA ASN A 79 -30.42 11.47 -10.42
C ASN A 79 -31.02 12.88 -10.33
N SER A 80 -30.86 13.67 -11.39
CA SER A 80 -31.32 15.06 -11.44
C SER A 80 -32.84 15.22 -11.41
N LYS A 81 -33.60 14.19 -11.80
CA LYS A 81 -35.08 14.21 -11.82
C LYS A 81 -35.66 13.96 -10.43
N SER A 82 -35.17 12.92 -9.75
CA SER A 82 -35.62 12.58 -8.39
C SER A 82 -34.93 13.40 -7.32
N LYS A 83 -33.83 14.09 -7.66
CA LYS A 83 -32.93 14.79 -6.73
C LYS A 83 -32.45 13.86 -5.61
N LYS A 84 -32.04 12.65 -5.99
CA LYS A 84 -31.53 11.63 -5.08
C LYS A 84 -30.26 10.98 -5.65
N TRP A 85 -29.40 10.54 -4.75
CA TRP A 85 -28.30 9.66 -5.07
C TRP A 85 -28.82 8.26 -5.41
N GLU A 86 -28.25 7.67 -6.44
CA GLU A 86 -28.44 6.27 -6.82
C GLU A 86 -27.27 5.46 -6.25
N SER A 87 -27.61 4.37 -5.56
CA SER A 87 -26.66 3.38 -5.07
C SER A 87 -26.69 2.14 -5.96
N ASN A 88 -25.60 1.37 -5.91
CA ASN A 88 -25.56 0.04 -6.51
C ASN A 88 -26.31 -0.95 -5.60
N ASP A 89 -26.58 -2.14 -6.13
CA ASP A 89 -27.04 -3.27 -5.30
C ASP A 89 -26.03 -3.60 -4.20
N SER A 90 -26.47 -4.42 -3.24
CA SER A 90 -25.65 -4.92 -2.13
C SER A 90 -24.29 -5.42 -2.63
N CYS A 91 -23.21 -5.04 -1.95
CA CYS A 91 -21.86 -5.42 -2.35
C CYS A 91 -21.06 -6.00 -1.17
N LYS A 92 -20.00 -6.75 -1.48
CA LYS A 92 -19.06 -7.20 -0.45
C LYS A 92 -18.08 -6.08 -0.10
N VAL A 93 -17.83 -5.92 1.19
CA VAL A 93 -16.85 -4.98 1.75
C VAL A 93 -15.89 -5.68 2.69
N ALA A 94 -14.71 -5.09 2.87
CA ALA A 94 -13.76 -5.49 3.91
C ALA A 94 -13.83 -4.48 5.06
N LEU A 95 -14.09 -4.95 6.28
CA LEU A 95 -14.13 -4.15 7.49
C LEU A 95 -12.77 -4.29 8.21
N LYS A 96 -11.93 -3.26 8.15
CA LYS A 96 -10.65 -3.20 8.88
C LYS A 96 -10.89 -2.51 10.22
N VAL A 97 -10.87 -3.29 11.30
CA VAL A 97 -11.00 -2.82 12.68
C VAL A 97 -9.60 -2.56 13.23
N LEU A 98 -9.32 -1.32 13.62
CA LEU A 98 -8.07 -0.96 14.29
C LEU A 98 -8.27 -1.12 15.80
N GLU A 99 -7.60 -2.11 16.40
CA GLU A 99 -7.78 -2.43 17.83
C GLU A 99 -7.18 -1.32 18.70
N GLY A 100 -7.96 -0.80 19.66
CA GLY A 100 -7.48 0.26 20.55
C GLY A 100 -7.50 1.66 19.90
N SER A 101 -8.29 1.85 18.84
CA SER A 101 -8.45 3.10 18.08
C SER A 101 -9.21 4.21 18.81
N LYS A 102 -9.11 4.26 20.15
CA LYS A 102 -9.64 5.37 20.95
C LYS A 102 -8.98 6.71 20.59
N ASP A 103 -7.78 6.66 20.00
CA ASP A 103 -7.16 7.79 19.31
C ASP A 103 -7.56 7.76 17.82
N SER A 104 -8.44 8.68 17.45
CA SER A 104 -8.95 8.90 16.09
C SER A 104 -7.86 9.38 15.12
N THR A 105 -6.74 9.94 15.60
CA THR A 105 -5.75 10.63 14.76
C THR A 105 -5.13 9.70 13.72
N LYS A 106 -4.48 8.61 14.16
CA LYS A 106 -3.82 7.64 13.26
C LYS A 106 -4.81 6.97 12.30
N PHE A 107 -6.05 6.75 12.77
CA PHE A 107 -7.12 6.18 11.96
C PHE A 107 -7.54 7.14 10.83
N LEU A 108 -7.78 8.41 11.17
CA LEU A 108 -8.16 9.45 10.20
C LEU A 108 -7.01 9.78 9.23
N GLU A 109 -5.76 9.73 9.68
CA GLU A 109 -4.58 9.87 8.82
C GLU A 109 -4.55 8.78 7.73
N GLU A 110 -4.80 7.51 8.07
CA GLU A 110 -4.87 6.41 7.10
C GLU A 110 -5.98 6.67 6.06
N ILE A 111 -7.17 7.08 6.51
CA ILE A 111 -8.29 7.37 5.59
C ILE A 111 -7.98 8.58 4.72
N SER A 112 -7.34 9.61 5.27
CA SER A 112 -6.92 10.78 4.51
C SER A 112 -5.96 10.40 3.39
N ALA A 113 -5.05 9.45 3.61
CA ALA A 113 -4.15 8.95 2.57
C ALA A 113 -4.93 8.27 1.43
N TYR A 114 -5.95 7.45 1.73
CA TYR A 114 -6.81 6.86 0.70
C TYR A 114 -7.57 7.92 -0.11
N VAL A 115 -8.17 8.92 0.55
CA VAL A 115 -8.96 9.98 -0.11
C VAL A 115 -8.07 10.85 -1.01
N GLU A 116 -6.89 11.27 -0.52
CA GLU A 116 -5.96 12.09 -1.31
C GLU A 116 -5.44 11.33 -2.53
N CYS A 117 -5.10 10.05 -2.38
CA CYS A 117 -4.62 9.22 -3.48
C CYS A 117 -5.72 8.92 -4.51
N ALA A 118 -6.95 8.65 -4.07
CA ALA A 118 -8.09 8.44 -4.97
C ALA A 118 -8.29 9.61 -5.94
N ALA A 119 -8.07 10.84 -5.48
CA ALA A 119 -8.22 12.04 -6.29
C ALA A 119 -7.19 12.24 -7.42
N LEU A 120 -6.06 11.53 -7.42
CA LEU A 120 -5.01 11.64 -8.45
C LEU A 120 -4.77 10.37 -9.26
N SER A 121 -5.48 9.27 -8.98
CA SER A 121 -5.26 7.97 -9.62
C SER A 121 -5.34 8.09 -11.15
N VAL A 122 -4.18 8.21 -11.82
CA VAL A 122 -4.03 8.47 -13.27
C VAL A 122 -4.75 7.40 -14.08
N GLN A 123 -4.68 6.17 -13.58
CA GLN A 123 -5.54 5.07 -13.96
C GLN A 123 -6.45 4.82 -12.76
N LYS A 124 -7.76 5.09 -12.90
CA LYS A 124 -8.72 4.89 -11.81
C LYS A 124 -8.55 3.48 -11.24
N GLN A 125 -8.57 3.34 -9.91
CA GLN A 125 -8.61 2.06 -9.17
C GLN A 125 -7.27 1.38 -8.82
N THR A 126 -6.11 2.03 -8.97
CA THR A 126 -4.81 1.42 -8.54
C THR A 126 -4.53 1.54 -7.04
N ILE A 127 -5.35 2.30 -6.32
CA ILE A 127 -5.39 2.39 -4.85
C ILE A 127 -6.68 1.75 -4.36
N LEU A 128 -6.63 1.05 -3.23
CA LEU A 128 -7.80 0.38 -2.67
C LEU A 128 -8.85 1.44 -2.27
N ARG A 129 -10.10 1.23 -2.66
CA ARG A 129 -11.15 2.19 -2.35
C ARG A 129 -11.56 2.09 -0.88
N CYS A 130 -11.58 3.23 -0.20
CA CYS A 130 -12.25 3.40 1.08
C CYS A 130 -13.67 3.94 0.84
N TYR A 131 -14.69 3.21 1.29
CA TYR A 131 -16.09 3.62 1.20
C TYR A 131 -16.51 4.53 2.35
N GLY A 132 -15.90 4.36 3.53
CA GLY A 132 -16.38 5.08 4.70
C GLY A 132 -15.84 4.59 6.03
N ILE A 133 -16.45 5.14 7.07
CA ILE A 133 -16.15 4.89 8.47
C ILE A 133 -17.40 4.26 9.10
N SER A 134 -17.17 3.25 9.92
CA SER A 134 -18.16 2.69 10.84
C SER A 134 -17.54 2.56 12.23
N GLN A 135 -18.30 2.06 13.18
CA GLN A 135 -17.84 1.83 14.55
C GLN A 135 -18.47 0.55 15.07
N ASP A 136 -17.66 -0.29 15.73
CA ASP A 136 -18.15 -1.50 16.37
C ASP A 136 -19.02 -1.10 17.58
N PRO A 137 -20.30 -1.49 17.65
CA PRO A 137 -21.18 -1.10 18.74
C PRO A 137 -20.78 -1.70 20.09
N GLU A 138 -20.07 -2.83 20.10
CA GLU A 138 -19.65 -3.51 21.33
C GLU A 138 -18.31 -2.98 21.85
N THR A 139 -17.29 -2.90 20.97
CA THR A 139 -15.95 -2.49 21.39
C THR A 139 -15.72 -0.98 21.32
N GLN A 140 -16.57 -0.26 20.57
CA GLN A 140 -16.43 1.16 20.25
C GLN A 140 -15.19 1.47 19.39
N ASP A 141 -14.50 0.46 18.85
CA ASP A 141 -13.38 0.66 17.92
C ASP A 141 -13.89 1.15 16.57
N TYR A 142 -13.11 2.04 15.95
CA TYR A 142 -13.40 2.51 14.60
C TYR A 142 -13.10 1.43 13.55
N ILE A 143 -13.96 1.42 12.53
CA ILE A 143 -13.92 0.48 11.42
C ILE A 143 -13.75 1.27 10.13
N MET A 144 -12.70 0.93 9.38
CA MET A 144 -12.53 1.39 8.01
C MET A 144 -13.25 0.42 7.07
N VAL A 145 -14.14 0.94 6.23
CA VAL A 145 -14.92 0.14 5.28
C VAL A 145 -14.26 0.24 3.91
N LEU A 146 -13.64 -0.85 3.47
CA LEU A 146 -12.80 -0.93 2.27
C LEU A 146 -13.46 -1.80 1.19
N GLU A 147 -13.02 -1.61 -0.05
CA GLU A 147 -13.31 -2.53 -1.14
C GLU A 147 -12.84 -3.95 -0.81
N TYR A 148 -13.75 -4.93 -0.97
CA TYR A 148 -13.39 -6.33 -0.83
C TYR A 148 -12.70 -6.85 -2.10
N MET A 149 -11.52 -7.45 -1.91
CA MET A 149 -10.66 -7.94 -3.00
C MET A 149 -10.69 -9.49 -3.04
N PRO A 150 -11.54 -10.09 -3.90
CA PRO A 150 -11.88 -11.52 -3.83
C PRO A 150 -10.73 -12.47 -4.13
N ASN A 151 -9.70 -12.01 -4.86
CA ASN A 151 -8.53 -12.82 -5.21
C ASN A 151 -7.37 -12.66 -4.22
N GLY A 152 -7.59 -11.96 -3.09
CA GLY A 152 -6.58 -11.77 -2.07
C GLY A 152 -5.41 -10.92 -2.56
N ASN A 153 -4.20 -11.24 -2.10
CA ASN A 153 -2.98 -10.50 -2.44
C ASN A 153 -2.11 -11.21 -3.47
N ILE A 154 -1.21 -10.45 -4.12
CA ILE A 154 -0.29 -10.97 -5.14
C ILE A 154 0.55 -12.13 -4.61
N ARG A 155 1.01 -12.04 -3.35
CA ARG A 155 1.84 -13.11 -2.75
C ARG A 155 1.13 -14.47 -2.81
N ARG A 156 -0.11 -14.54 -2.31
CA ARG A 156 -0.95 -15.76 -2.37
C ARG A 156 -1.27 -16.16 -3.79
N PHE A 157 -1.53 -15.18 -4.67
CA PHE A 157 -1.79 -15.46 -6.07
C PHE A 157 -0.60 -16.16 -6.75
N LEU A 158 0.63 -15.66 -6.55
CA LEU A 158 1.85 -16.26 -7.10
C LEU A 158 2.13 -17.65 -6.51
N GLU A 159 1.85 -17.87 -5.22
CA GLU A 159 1.97 -19.18 -4.57
C GLU A 159 1.01 -20.21 -5.15
N GLN A 160 -0.26 -19.83 -5.38
CA GLN A 160 -1.31 -20.75 -5.83
C GLN A 160 -1.35 -20.95 -7.35
N ASN A 161 -0.84 -19.98 -8.11
CA ASN A 161 -0.98 -19.93 -9.57
C ASN A 161 0.37 -19.81 -10.30
N SER A 162 1.47 -20.27 -9.69
CA SER A 162 2.81 -20.20 -10.29
C SER A 162 2.89 -20.77 -11.72
N MET A 163 2.08 -21.79 -12.05
CA MET A 163 1.95 -22.37 -13.39
C MET A 163 1.06 -21.59 -14.37
N LYS A 164 0.22 -20.65 -13.90
CA LYS A 164 -0.81 -19.97 -14.71
C LYS A 164 -0.56 -18.48 -14.92
N CYS A 165 0.38 -17.87 -14.20
CA CYS A 165 0.70 -16.45 -14.34
C CYS A 165 1.76 -16.26 -15.45
N ASP A 166 1.29 -16.02 -16.67
CA ASP A 166 2.11 -15.69 -17.82
C ASP A 166 2.78 -14.31 -17.69
N TRP A 167 3.77 -14.05 -18.55
CA TRP A 167 4.50 -12.79 -18.54
C TRP A 167 3.62 -11.56 -18.79
N PRO A 168 2.69 -11.57 -19.76
CA PRO A 168 1.75 -10.45 -19.93
C PRO A 168 1.01 -10.09 -18.64
N MET A 169 0.49 -11.06 -17.90
CA MET A 169 -0.18 -10.80 -16.61
C MET A 169 0.79 -10.21 -15.58
N ARG A 170 2.02 -10.73 -15.46
CA ARG A 170 3.05 -10.20 -14.52
C ARG A 170 3.42 -8.76 -14.83
N ILE A 171 3.59 -8.44 -16.11
CA ILE A 171 3.89 -7.09 -16.57
C ILE A 171 2.69 -6.17 -16.34
N SER A 172 1.47 -6.62 -16.63
CA SER A 172 0.27 -5.85 -16.30
C SER A 172 0.20 -5.53 -14.81
N ILE A 173 0.46 -6.52 -13.94
CA ILE A 173 0.49 -6.34 -12.49
C ILE A 173 1.54 -5.28 -12.11
N LEU A 174 2.76 -5.36 -12.65
CA LEU A 174 3.82 -4.40 -12.38
C LEU A 174 3.42 -2.97 -12.77
N LYS A 175 2.77 -2.80 -13.94
CA LYS A 175 2.31 -1.49 -14.42
C LYS A 175 1.27 -0.87 -13.49
N ASP A 176 0.29 -1.66 -13.06
CA ASP A 176 -0.72 -1.19 -12.10
C ASP A 176 -0.08 -0.80 -10.76
N ILE A 177 0.89 -1.57 -10.26
CA ILE A 177 1.63 -1.23 -9.03
C ILE A 177 2.40 0.07 -9.20
N LEU A 178 3.07 0.25 -10.35
CA LEU A 178 3.80 1.46 -10.67
C LEU A 178 2.89 2.68 -10.73
N HIS A 179 1.70 2.56 -11.33
CA HIS A 179 0.70 3.62 -11.36
C HIS A 179 0.16 3.97 -9.97
N GLY A 180 -0.10 2.97 -9.13
CA GLY A 180 -0.48 3.17 -7.74
C GLY A 180 0.62 3.90 -6.96
N LEU A 181 1.88 3.45 -7.09
CA LEU A 181 3.02 4.05 -6.40
C LEU A 181 3.27 5.49 -6.86
N LEU A 182 3.18 5.75 -8.17
CA LEU A 182 3.27 7.10 -8.73
C LEU A 182 2.18 8.01 -8.16
N THR A 183 0.97 7.48 -7.95
CA THR A 183 -0.15 8.24 -7.35
C THR A 183 0.16 8.63 -5.90
N ILE A 184 0.69 7.69 -5.11
CA ILE A 184 1.13 7.93 -3.73
C ILE A 184 2.24 8.99 -3.70
N HIS A 185 3.28 8.83 -4.53
CA HIS A 185 4.43 9.74 -4.54
C HIS A 185 4.08 11.15 -5.03
N LYS A 186 3.14 11.29 -5.97
CA LYS A 186 2.63 12.61 -6.42
C LYS A 186 1.84 13.37 -5.35
N ARG A 187 1.42 12.70 -4.27
CA ARG A 187 0.82 13.31 -3.08
C ARG A 187 1.84 13.62 -2.00
N ASP A 188 3.13 13.52 -2.30
CA ASP A 188 4.23 13.65 -1.35
C ASP A 188 4.11 12.65 -0.18
N LEU A 189 3.45 11.52 -0.41
CA LEU A 189 3.34 10.41 0.54
C LEU A 189 4.41 9.36 0.26
N ILE A 190 4.73 8.59 1.30
CA ILE A 190 5.59 7.41 1.25
C ILE A 190 4.79 6.25 1.82
N HIS A 191 4.75 5.10 1.16
CA HIS A 191 3.97 3.94 1.61
C HIS A 191 4.58 3.23 2.82
N ARG A 192 5.92 3.08 2.86
CA ARG A 192 6.74 2.50 3.96
C ARG A 192 6.60 1.00 4.22
N ASN A 193 5.50 0.39 3.80
CA ASN A 193 5.24 -1.04 3.93
C ASN A 193 4.76 -1.63 2.60
N LEU A 194 5.40 -1.23 1.49
CA LEU A 194 5.08 -1.73 0.16
C LEU A 194 5.66 -3.15 -0.02
N HIS A 195 4.82 -4.14 -0.25
CA HIS A 195 5.22 -5.51 -0.59
C HIS A 195 4.05 -6.25 -1.24
N THR A 196 4.29 -7.43 -1.84
CA THR A 196 3.25 -8.22 -2.56
C THR A 196 2.09 -8.69 -1.69
N GLY A 197 2.22 -8.60 -0.36
CA GLY A 197 1.13 -8.87 0.60
C GLY A 197 0.14 -7.72 0.75
N ASN A 198 0.56 -6.49 0.43
CA ASN A 198 -0.24 -5.25 0.47
C ASN A 198 -0.73 -4.82 -0.91
N ILE A 199 -0.53 -5.66 -1.94
CA ILE A 199 -1.12 -5.47 -3.26
C ILE A 199 -2.24 -6.49 -3.44
N LEU A 200 -3.48 -5.99 -3.53
CA LEU A 200 -4.68 -6.81 -3.60
C LEU A 200 -5.21 -6.94 -5.03
N MET A 201 -5.92 -8.03 -5.33
CA MET A 201 -6.40 -8.35 -6.68
C MET A 201 -7.94 -8.37 -6.76
N ARG A 202 -8.49 -7.62 -7.73
CA ARG A 202 -9.94 -7.65 -8.07
C ARG A 202 -10.29 -8.89 -8.89
N ASN A 203 -11.59 -9.11 -9.10
CA ASN A 203 -12.07 -10.09 -10.07
C ASN A 203 -11.73 -9.65 -11.50
N ASN A 204 -11.12 -10.57 -12.24
CA ASN A 204 -10.77 -10.38 -13.64
C ASN A 204 -11.83 -11.09 -14.50
N PHE A 205 -12.86 -10.37 -14.95
CA PHE A 205 -13.92 -11.02 -15.73
C PHE A 205 -13.69 -11.04 -17.23
N ASN A 206 -12.67 -10.38 -17.82
CA ASN A 206 -12.59 -10.27 -19.29
C ASN A 206 -11.19 -10.15 -19.98
N GLY A 207 -10.02 -10.31 -19.35
CA GLY A 207 -8.77 -10.16 -20.14
C GLY A 207 -7.42 -10.45 -19.47
N ARG A 208 -6.33 -10.28 -20.25
CA ARG A 208 -4.91 -10.32 -19.82
C ARG A 208 -4.50 -9.11 -18.97
N GLU A 209 -5.44 -8.23 -18.66
CA GLU A 209 -5.22 -7.03 -17.85
C GLU A 209 -5.49 -7.35 -16.38
N SER A 210 -4.53 -7.04 -15.53
CA SER A 210 -4.70 -7.04 -14.09
C SER A 210 -5.59 -5.88 -13.64
N LYS A 211 -6.21 -6.06 -12.48
CA LYS A 211 -6.86 -4.98 -11.74
C LYS A 211 -6.43 -5.11 -10.29
N ILE A 212 -5.23 -4.64 -9.99
CA ILE A 212 -4.74 -4.64 -8.61
C ILE A 212 -5.05 -3.30 -7.93
N ALA A 213 -4.92 -3.30 -6.61
CA ALA A 213 -4.94 -2.09 -5.81
C ALA A 213 -3.90 -2.17 -4.70
N ILE A 214 -3.17 -1.08 -4.49
CA ILE A 214 -2.30 -0.91 -3.33
C ILE A 214 -3.18 -0.64 -2.09
N ALA A 215 -2.92 -1.37 -1.02
CA ALA A 215 -3.64 -1.29 0.26
C ALA A 215 -2.68 -1.00 1.42
N ASP A 216 -3.24 -0.84 2.61
CA ASP A 216 -2.53 -0.62 3.88
C ASP A 216 -1.69 0.67 3.88
N LEU A 217 -2.36 1.78 3.59
CA LEU A 217 -1.79 3.13 3.69
C LEU A 217 -1.68 3.63 5.15
N GLY A 218 -1.83 2.76 6.15
CA GLY A 218 -1.80 3.12 7.58
C GLY A 218 -0.44 3.58 8.10
N GLN A 219 0.62 3.35 7.34
CA GLN A 219 1.95 3.92 7.58
C GLN A 219 2.28 5.03 6.58
N SER A 220 1.35 5.40 5.70
CA SER A 220 1.59 6.41 4.70
C SER A 220 1.55 7.80 5.30
N GLY A 221 2.56 8.60 4.96
CA GLY A 221 2.67 9.95 5.48
C GLY A 221 3.80 10.71 4.80
N PRO A 222 3.89 12.03 5.02
CA PRO A 222 4.94 12.85 4.43
C PRO A 222 6.34 12.43 4.91
N PRO A 223 7.42 12.78 4.19
CA PRO A 223 8.79 12.34 4.51
C PRO A 223 9.28 12.67 5.92
N TYR A 224 8.75 13.72 6.53
CA TYR A 224 9.10 14.17 7.87
C TYR A 224 8.20 13.58 8.98
N PHE A 225 7.15 12.84 8.63
CA PHE A 225 6.35 12.11 9.60
C PHE A 225 7.09 10.82 9.97
N THR A 226 7.63 10.69 11.17
CA THR A 226 8.21 9.43 11.64
C THR A 226 7.33 8.90 12.78
N PRO A 227 6.52 7.84 12.56
CA PRO A 227 5.97 7.11 13.69
C PRO A 227 7.16 6.66 14.54
N GLU A 228 7.03 6.87 15.84
CA GLU A 228 8.05 6.72 16.87
C GLU A 228 9.01 5.55 16.59
N ASN A 229 10.20 5.81 16.02
CA ASN A 229 11.40 4.96 15.88
C ASN A 229 11.27 3.43 15.67
N GLU A 230 10.10 2.89 15.36
CA GLU A 230 9.84 1.45 15.29
C GLU A 230 9.99 0.99 13.85
N LEU A 231 11.01 0.19 13.61
CA LEU A 231 11.24 -0.45 12.32
C LEU A 231 10.13 -1.50 12.13
N TYR A 232 9.22 -1.27 11.19
CA TYR A 232 8.11 -2.17 10.92
C TYR A 232 8.03 -2.51 9.43
N GLY A 233 7.76 -3.77 9.11
CA GLY A 233 7.53 -4.21 7.74
C GLY A 233 7.99 -5.63 7.46
N VAL A 234 8.21 -5.94 6.18
CA VAL A 234 8.71 -7.25 5.72
C VAL A 234 10.18 -7.12 5.36
N LEU A 235 11.07 -7.69 6.19
CA LEU A 235 12.52 -7.45 6.15
C LEU A 235 13.15 -7.37 4.74
N PRO A 236 12.96 -8.35 3.81
CA PRO A 236 13.48 -8.25 2.45
C PRO A 236 13.12 -6.99 1.66
N TYR A 237 11.95 -6.40 1.90
CA TYR A 237 11.41 -5.25 1.16
C TYR A 237 11.83 -3.91 1.79
N ILE A 238 12.46 -3.91 2.95
CA ILE A 238 12.89 -2.69 3.64
C ILE A 238 14.24 -2.25 3.09
N ALA A 239 14.34 -0.97 2.72
CA ALA A 239 15.53 -0.40 2.13
C ALA A 239 16.72 -0.37 3.12
N PRO A 240 17.96 -0.56 2.64
CA PRO A 240 19.14 -0.68 3.49
C PRO A 240 19.44 0.57 4.32
N GLU A 241 19.06 1.76 3.87
CA GLU A 241 19.18 3.00 4.66
C GLU A 241 18.16 3.05 5.80
N VAL A 242 16.97 2.49 5.61
CA VAL A 242 15.92 2.41 6.63
C VAL A 242 16.26 1.35 7.67
N LEU A 243 16.82 0.22 7.25
CA LEU A 243 17.37 -0.80 8.16
C LEU A 243 18.46 -0.22 9.07
N ARG A 244 19.24 0.75 8.59
CA ARG A 244 20.24 1.51 9.38
C ARG A 244 19.63 2.60 10.28
N GLY A 245 18.30 2.70 10.34
CA GLY A 245 17.60 3.68 11.18
C GLY A 245 17.44 5.07 10.57
N ASN A 246 17.70 5.25 9.26
CA ASN A 246 17.31 6.49 8.59
C ASN A 246 15.79 6.53 8.35
N ALA A 247 15.25 7.74 8.19
CA ALA A 247 13.85 7.92 7.86
C ALA A 247 13.48 7.27 6.53
N TYR A 248 12.24 6.81 6.43
CA TYR A 248 11.65 6.39 5.17
C TYR A 248 11.61 7.56 4.18
N THR A 249 11.83 7.24 2.91
CA THR A 249 11.76 8.19 1.79
C THR A 249 10.99 7.58 0.62
N GLN A 250 10.59 8.37 -0.37
CA GLN A 250 10.03 7.81 -1.60
C GLN A 250 11.01 6.82 -2.27
N ALA A 251 12.32 7.08 -2.19
CA ALA A 251 13.36 6.15 -2.67
C ALA A 251 13.38 4.81 -1.90
N SER A 252 12.92 4.77 -0.64
CA SER A 252 12.76 3.51 0.09
C SER A 252 11.58 2.68 -0.43
N ASP A 253 10.47 3.29 -0.86
CA ASP A 253 9.40 2.56 -1.55
C ASP A 253 9.88 2.03 -2.92
N ILE A 254 10.76 2.77 -3.61
CA ILE A 254 11.35 2.32 -4.89
C ILE A 254 12.22 1.08 -4.68
N TYR A 255 12.94 0.99 -3.56
CA TYR A 255 13.63 -0.25 -3.18
C TYR A 255 12.64 -1.41 -3.00
N SER A 256 11.55 -1.18 -2.27
CA SER A 256 10.50 -2.18 -2.10
C SER A 256 9.88 -2.61 -3.43
N LEU A 257 9.67 -1.67 -4.37
CA LEU A 257 9.25 -1.96 -5.73
C LEU A 257 10.27 -2.84 -6.46
N GLY A 258 11.58 -2.61 -6.29
CA GLY A 258 12.64 -3.48 -6.84
C GLY A 258 12.52 -4.94 -6.36
N MET A 259 12.15 -5.15 -5.10
CA MET A 259 11.90 -6.48 -4.54
C MET A 259 10.60 -7.11 -5.06
N ILE A 260 9.56 -6.30 -5.28
CA ILE A 260 8.33 -6.76 -5.96
C ILE A 260 8.64 -7.14 -7.41
N MET A 261 9.41 -6.33 -8.15
CA MET A 261 9.85 -6.63 -9.50
C MET A 261 10.59 -7.97 -9.53
N TYR A 262 11.52 -8.18 -8.59
CA TYR A 262 12.22 -9.46 -8.43
C TYR A 262 11.27 -10.64 -8.23
N GLU A 263 10.29 -10.51 -7.35
CA GLU A 263 9.33 -11.59 -7.07
C GLU A 263 8.44 -11.89 -8.27
N LEU A 264 7.98 -10.86 -9.00
CA LEU A 264 7.18 -11.02 -10.21
C LEU A 264 7.98 -11.70 -11.32
N ILE A 265 9.25 -11.34 -11.54
CA ILE A 265 10.05 -11.98 -12.59
C ILE A 265 10.49 -13.39 -12.24
N SER A 266 10.89 -13.61 -10.99
CA SER A 266 11.46 -14.89 -10.57
C SER A 266 10.38 -15.89 -10.15
N GLY A 267 9.17 -15.43 -9.83
CA GLY A 267 8.15 -16.25 -9.17
C GLY A 267 8.55 -16.70 -7.76
N VAL A 268 9.69 -16.25 -7.24
CA VAL A 268 10.27 -16.63 -5.95
C VAL A 268 10.34 -15.38 -5.08
N PRO A 269 9.89 -15.43 -3.82
CA PRO A 269 10.02 -14.28 -2.95
C PRO A 269 11.50 -13.99 -2.61
N PRO A 270 11.85 -12.71 -2.37
CA PRO A 270 13.22 -12.31 -2.09
C PRO A 270 13.74 -12.98 -0.81
N PHE A 271 14.89 -13.66 -0.94
CA PHE A 271 15.56 -14.39 0.15
C PHE A 271 14.78 -15.58 0.73
N SER A 272 13.98 -16.27 -0.11
CA SER A 272 13.18 -17.45 0.30
C SER A 272 13.98 -18.57 0.96
N ASN A 273 15.28 -18.68 0.69
CA ASN A 273 16.14 -19.78 1.08
C ASN A 273 16.85 -19.59 2.43
N ARG A 274 16.56 -18.54 3.20
CA ARG A 274 17.21 -18.27 4.49
C ARG A 274 16.29 -17.61 5.50
N ALA A 275 16.70 -17.59 6.76
CA ALA A 275 15.96 -16.91 7.81
C ALA A 275 15.93 -15.38 7.59
N HIS A 276 14.81 -14.75 7.95
CA HIS A 276 14.65 -13.30 7.98
C HIS A 276 14.99 -12.76 9.36
N ASP A 277 16.26 -12.87 9.70
CA ASP A 277 16.85 -12.52 10.99
C ASP A 277 17.82 -11.34 10.86
N GLN A 278 18.51 -11.03 11.95
CA GLN A 278 19.52 -9.99 12.02
C GLN A 278 20.66 -10.19 11.00
N THR A 279 21.04 -11.44 10.72
CA THR A 279 22.10 -11.75 9.73
C THR A 279 21.67 -11.30 8.34
N LEU A 280 20.44 -11.61 7.93
CA LEU A 280 19.92 -11.13 6.64
C LEU A 280 19.85 -9.60 6.59
N MET A 281 19.43 -8.96 7.68
CA MET A 281 19.40 -7.49 7.78
C MET A 281 20.78 -6.87 7.53
N PHE A 282 21.83 -7.38 8.19
CA PHE A 282 23.21 -6.92 7.98
C PHE A 282 23.69 -7.18 6.55
N ASP A 283 23.42 -8.36 6.01
CA ASP A 283 23.83 -8.70 4.66
C ASP A 283 23.18 -7.75 3.62
N ILE A 284 21.89 -7.44 3.77
CA ILE A 284 21.18 -6.48 2.90
C ILE A 284 21.84 -5.09 2.97
N CYS A 285 22.19 -4.64 4.19
CA CYS A 285 22.90 -3.39 4.40
C CYS A 285 24.26 -3.40 3.69
N ASN A 286 24.97 -4.53 3.71
CA ASN A 286 26.26 -4.74 3.04
C ASN A 286 26.14 -5.03 1.53
N GLY A 287 24.95 -4.87 0.95
CA GLY A 287 24.73 -4.95 -0.50
C GLY A 287 24.27 -6.30 -1.02
N LEU A 288 23.92 -7.25 -0.14
CA LEU A 288 23.32 -8.51 -0.56
C LEU A 288 22.01 -8.24 -1.31
N ARG A 289 21.84 -8.87 -2.47
CA ARG A 289 20.61 -8.88 -3.26
C ARG A 289 20.23 -10.31 -3.66
N PRO A 290 18.93 -10.58 -3.90
CA PRO A 290 18.51 -11.87 -4.42
C PRO A 290 19.15 -12.18 -5.78
N GLU A 291 19.49 -13.44 -6.01
CA GLU A 291 20.01 -13.90 -7.30
C GLU A 291 18.90 -13.91 -8.35
N ILE A 292 19.11 -13.20 -9.47
CA ILE A 292 18.20 -13.20 -10.62
C ILE A 292 18.49 -14.44 -11.47
N LYS A 293 17.72 -15.50 -11.24
CA LYS A 293 17.74 -16.71 -12.09
C LYS A 293 17.06 -16.42 -13.43
N ASN A 294 17.47 -17.11 -14.50
CA ASN A 294 16.92 -16.98 -15.86
C ASN A 294 17.03 -15.55 -16.46
N ILE A 295 18.11 -14.84 -16.13
CA ILE A 295 18.38 -13.47 -16.59
C ILE A 295 18.37 -13.32 -18.12
N ASP A 296 18.70 -14.39 -18.84
CA ASP A 296 18.72 -14.48 -20.30
C ASP A 296 17.34 -14.23 -20.94
N LYS A 297 16.25 -14.50 -20.20
CA LYS A 297 14.86 -14.35 -20.66
C LYS A 297 14.32 -12.92 -20.52
N LEU A 298 14.99 -12.08 -19.74
CA LEU A 298 14.57 -10.70 -19.49
C LEU A 298 15.20 -9.76 -20.51
N ALA A 299 14.49 -8.68 -20.86
CA ALA A 299 15.11 -7.59 -21.61
C ALA A 299 16.25 -6.98 -20.78
N ASN A 300 17.36 -6.63 -21.44
CA ASN A 300 18.52 -6.07 -20.75
C ASN A 300 18.17 -4.77 -20.00
N ASN A 301 17.20 -4.00 -20.51
CA ASN A 301 16.73 -2.78 -19.86
C ASN A 301 15.91 -3.08 -18.60
N PHE A 302 15.06 -4.11 -18.60
CA PHE A 302 14.30 -4.52 -17.41
C PHE A 302 15.23 -4.82 -16.23
N ILE A 303 16.28 -5.61 -16.46
CA ILE A 303 17.25 -5.97 -15.42
C ILE A 303 17.96 -4.73 -14.88
N LYS A 304 18.39 -3.83 -15.77
CA LYS A 304 19.04 -2.58 -15.36
C LYS A 304 18.12 -1.71 -14.53
N ILE A 305 16.83 -1.62 -14.89
CA ILE A 305 15.84 -0.85 -14.14
C ILE A 305 15.63 -1.47 -12.75
N LEU A 306 15.39 -2.79 -12.68
CA LEU A 306 15.29 -3.52 -11.41
C LEU A 306 16.53 -3.27 -10.54
N GLN A 307 17.72 -3.35 -11.13
CA GLN A 307 18.98 -3.12 -10.43
C GLN A 307 19.14 -1.69 -9.90
N LYS A 308 18.63 -0.69 -10.63
CA LYS A 308 18.57 0.68 -10.13
C LYS A 308 17.56 0.83 -9.00
N CYS A 309 16.41 0.16 -9.05
CA CYS A 309 15.39 0.26 -8.00
C CYS A 309 15.91 -0.20 -6.65
N TRP A 310 16.70 -1.29 -6.59
CA TRP A 310 17.25 -1.81 -5.33
C TRP A 310 18.69 -1.35 -5.02
N ASP A 311 19.19 -0.28 -5.67
CA ASP A 311 20.54 0.23 -5.44
C ASP A 311 20.76 0.55 -3.95
N PRO A 312 21.92 0.19 -3.34
CA PRO A 312 22.18 0.48 -1.94
C PRO A 312 22.13 1.98 -1.63
N ASN A 313 22.51 2.84 -2.58
CA ASN A 313 22.41 4.29 -2.42
C ASN A 313 21.03 4.77 -2.90
N PRO A 314 20.19 5.36 -2.02
CA PRO A 314 18.87 5.86 -2.41
C PRO A 314 18.90 6.93 -3.50
N PHE A 315 19.99 7.70 -3.63
CA PHE A 315 20.12 8.74 -4.66
C PHE A 315 20.33 8.19 -6.08
N ASN A 316 20.72 6.91 -6.20
CA ASN A 316 20.86 6.25 -7.50
C ASN A 316 19.53 5.63 -7.99
N ARG A 317 18.52 5.56 -7.12
CA ARG A 317 17.22 4.96 -7.43
C ARG A 317 16.40 5.94 -8.27
N PRO A 318 15.65 5.47 -9.27
CA PRO A 318 14.80 6.31 -10.09
C PRO A 318 13.61 6.82 -9.27
N LEU A 319 12.99 7.91 -9.73
CA LEU A 319 11.69 8.32 -9.22
C LEU A 319 10.59 7.41 -9.79
N ALA A 320 9.46 7.29 -9.09
CA ALA A 320 8.29 6.58 -9.65
C ALA A 320 7.85 7.18 -11.00
N TYR A 321 8.07 8.48 -11.21
CA TYR A 321 7.81 9.15 -12.47
C TYR A 321 8.74 8.67 -13.61
N ASP A 322 10.04 8.47 -13.33
CA ASP A 322 10.99 7.98 -14.33
C ASP A 322 10.63 6.55 -14.75
N LEU A 323 10.25 5.71 -13.78
CA LEU A 323 9.80 4.35 -14.03
C LEU A 323 8.53 4.32 -14.91
N PHE A 324 7.59 5.23 -14.67
CA PHE A 324 6.40 5.39 -15.51
C PHE A 324 6.77 5.79 -16.96
N LEU A 325 7.76 6.64 -17.14
CA LEU A 325 8.27 6.96 -18.48
C LEU A 325 8.93 5.76 -19.14
N PHE A 326 9.76 5.01 -18.43
CA PHE A 326 10.40 3.79 -18.96
C PHE A 326 9.38 2.75 -19.42
N ASP A 327 8.27 2.57 -18.69
CA ASP A 327 7.18 1.70 -19.13
C ASP A 327 6.54 2.16 -20.45
N ASN A 328 6.27 3.46 -20.59
CA ASN A 328 5.70 4.04 -21.81
C ASN A 328 6.61 3.88 -23.04
N TYR A 329 7.93 3.80 -22.83
CA TYR A 329 8.91 3.48 -23.88
C TYR A 329 9.12 1.98 -24.11
N GLY A 330 8.40 1.12 -23.38
CA GLY A 330 8.49 -0.34 -23.51
C GLY A 330 9.75 -0.96 -22.91
N GLU A 331 10.44 -0.26 -22.00
CA GLU A 331 11.67 -0.76 -21.37
C GLU A 331 11.41 -1.84 -20.30
N LEU A 332 10.16 -1.95 -19.83
CA LEU A 332 9.70 -2.98 -18.89
C LEU A 332 9.12 -4.23 -19.57
N ASN A 333 9.44 -4.48 -20.84
CA ASN A 333 8.99 -5.68 -21.56
C ASN A 333 9.92 -6.89 -21.36
N VAL A 334 9.39 -8.09 -21.60
CA VAL A 334 10.15 -9.36 -21.61
C VAL A 334 10.47 -9.83 -23.03
N LYS A 335 11.48 -10.69 -23.20
CA LYS A 335 11.91 -11.17 -24.53
C LYS A 335 11.05 -12.31 -25.08
N ASN A 336 10.50 -13.18 -24.21
CA ASN A 336 9.71 -14.36 -24.60
C ASN A 336 8.53 -14.60 -23.64
N ASP A 337 7.40 -15.05 -24.18
CA ASP A 337 6.15 -15.34 -23.45
C ASP A 337 6.06 -16.79 -22.92
N GLU A 338 7.17 -17.52 -22.83
CA GLU A 338 7.16 -18.91 -22.35
C GLU A 338 6.75 -18.98 -20.87
N LEU A 339 5.80 -19.88 -20.57
CA LEU A 339 5.38 -20.22 -19.22
C LEU A 339 6.48 -21.03 -18.52
N PHE A 340 6.83 -20.63 -17.30
CA PHE A 340 7.81 -21.35 -16.48
C PHE A 340 7.21 -21.75 -15.14
N GLU A 341 7.48 -23.01 -14.76
CA GLU A 341 7.21 -23.50 -13.42
C GLU A 341 8.39 -23.11 -12.51
N PHE A 342 8.12 -22.27 -11.52
CA PHE A 342 9.10 -21.90 -10.51
C PHE A 342 8.88 -22.78 -9.29
N LYS A 343 9.77 -23.75 -9.08
CA LYS A 343 9.84 -24.52 -7.84
C LYS A 343 10.83 -23.85 -6.90
N TYR A 344 10.37 -23.54 -5.70
CA TYR A 344 11.19 -23.02 -4.63
C TYR A 344 10.71 -23.57 -3.30
N GLU A 345 11.63 -23.61 -2.35
CA GLU A 345 11.33 -23.91 -0.94
C GLU A 345 11.46 -22.62 -0.14
N ILE A 346 10.59 -22.50 0.87
CA ILE A 346 10.63 -21.40 1.83
C ILE A 346 11.31 -21.93 3.08
N HIS A 347 12.44 -21.32 3.44
CA HIS A 347 13.11 -21.59 4.69
C HIS A 347 12.15 -21.29 5.86
N PRO A 348 12.05 -22.13 6.90
CA PRO A 348 11.08 -21.95 7.98
C PRO A 348 11.17 -20.59 8.71
N GLY A 349 12.38 -20.03 8.77
CA GLY A 349 12.63 -18.68 9.31
C GLY A 349 12.37 -17.51 8.35
N ALA A 350 11.95 -17.77 7.11
CA ALA A 350 11.61 -16.73 6.14
C ALA A 350 10.17 -16.27 6.37
N ILE A 351 10.01 -15.02 6.84
CA ILE A 351 8.72 -14.46 7.25
C ILE A 351 8.35 -13.28 6.36
N TYR A 352 7.24 -13.42 5.63
CA TYR A 352 6.73 -12.48 4.63
C TYR A 352 5.51 -11.66 5.07
N THR A 353 5.20 -11.69 6.37
CA THR A 353 4.19 -10.85 7.00
C THR A 353 4.87 -9.71 7.75
N SER A 354 4.28 -8.52 7.69
CA SER A 354 4.81 -7.34 8.38
C SER A 354 4.84 -7.56 9.89
N ARG A 355 5.93 -7.15 10.52
CA ARG A 355 6.16 -7.25 11.96
C ARG A 355 7.10 -6.15 12.43
N GLU A 356 7.14 -5.93 13.73
CA GLU A 356 8.17 -5.11 14.35
C GLU A 356 9.54 -5.80 14.21
N LEU A 357 10.54 -5.02 13.84
CA LEU A 357 11.93 -5.42 13.60
C LEU A 357 12.91 -4.58 14.43
N SER A 358 12.41 -3.67 15.28
CA SER A 358 13.19 -2.78 16.15
C SER A 358 14.21 -3.55 17.00
N ILE A 359 13.89 -4.79 17.38
CA ILE A 359 14.79 -5.72 18.10
C ILE A 359 16.16 -5.89 17.43
N TYR A 360 16.25 -5.73 16.12
CA TYR A 360 17.51 -5.91 15.38
C TYR A 360 18.33 -4.62 15.31
N THR A 361 17.67 -3.46 15.34
CA THR A 361 18.32 -2.14 15.20
C THR A 361 19.15 -1.73 16.42
N GLN A 362 18.81 -2.24 17.61
CA GLN A 362 19.59 -2.01 18.84
C GLN A 362 21.04 -2.52 18.75
N TYR A 363 21.33 -3.41 17.80
CA TYR A 363 22.66 -3.99 17.59
C TYR A 363 23.43 -3.33 16.45
N LEU A 364 22.76 -2.71 15.48
CA LEU A 364 23.41 -1.88 14.46
C LEU A 364 24.02 -0.61 15.06
N LEU A 365 23.46 -0.13 16.18
CA LEU A 365 23.97 1.01 16.93
C LEU A 365 25.14 0.66 17.88
N ARG A 366 25.50 -0.63 18.02
CA ARG A 366 26.57 -1.07 18.94
C ARG A 366 27.93 -1.27 18.27
N ASP A 367 27.99 -1.29 16.95
CA ASP A 367 29.24 -1.52 16.19
C ASP A 367 29.91 -0.21 15.71
N GLU A 368 29.38 0.95 16.06
CA GLU A 368 30.02 2.25 15.86
C GLU A 368 30.00 2.98 17.21
N ASP A 369 31.17 3.35 17.73
CA ASP A 369 31.35 3.99 19.05
C ASP A 369 30.32 5.11 19.25
N GLU A 370 29.60 5.08 20.38
CA GLU A 370 28.49 6.00 20.68
C GLU A 370 28.88 7.49 20.60
N ASP A 371 30.17 7.80 20.72
CA ASP A 371 30.71 9.15 20.58
C ASP A 371 30.84 9.61 19.12
N GLU A 372 31.17 8.73 18.17
CA GLU A 372 31.29 9.07 16.73
C GLU A 372 29.90 9.25 16.08
N VAL A 373 28.88 8.52 16.53
CA VAL A 373 27.51 8.63 15.98
C VAL A 373 26.84 9.94 16.39
N ILE A 374 27.09 10.42 17.62
CA ILE A 374 26.60 11.72 18.09
C ILE A 374 27.32 12.85 17.34
N GLU A 375 28.63 12.73 17.13
CA GLU A 375 29.42 13.71 16.39
C GLU A 375 29.01 13.75 14.91
N TRP A 376 28.85 12.59 14.24
CA TRP A 376 28.37 12.50 12.86
C TRP A 376 26.94 13.05 12.67
N ARG A 377 26.00 12.73 13.59
CA ARG A 377 24.63 13.25 13.53
C ARG A 377 24.58 14.77 13.75
N THR A 378 25.51 15.32 14.52
CA THR A 378 25.63 16.76 14.80
C THR A 378 26.27 17.49 13.63
N GLU A 379 27.35 16.95 13.05
CA GLU A 379 28.01 17.49 11.86
C GLU A 379 27.09 17.46 10.63
N LYS A 380 26.37 16.36 10.38
CA LYS A 380 25.37 16.26 9.29
C LYS A 380 24.20 17.22 9.44
N ARG A 381 23.75 17.51 10.67
CA ARG A 381 22.70 18.51 10.94
C ARG A 381 23.17 19.94 10.66
N LEU A 382 24.45 20.23 10.90
CA LEU A 382 25.04 21.54 10.62
C LEU A 382 25.33 21.73 9.13
N GLU A 383 25.75 20.68 8.41
CA GLU A 383 25.90 20.72 6.95
C GLU A 383 24.57 20.89 6.21
N LEU A 384 23.48 20.31 6.72
CA LEU A 384 22.14 20.39 6.11
C LEU A 384 21.35 21.65 6.51
N SER A 385 21.76 22.37 7.56
CA SER A 385 21.15 23.66 7.95
C SER A 385 21.92 24.88 7.44
N GLY A 386 22.97 24.66 6.64
CA GLY A 386 23.74 25.69 5.95
C GLY A 386 23.08 26.21 4.67
N ARG A 387 21.77 26.51 4.71
CA ARG A 387 21.05 27.46 3.82
C ARG A 387 19.74 27.90 4.46
#